data_AF-A0A9Q0YZS0-F1
#
_entry.id   AF-A0A9Q0YZS0-F1
#
_cell.length_a   1.000
_cell.length_b   1.000
_cell.length_c   1.000
_cell.angle_alpha   90.00
_cell.angle_beta   90.00
_cell.angle_gamma   90.00
#
_symmetry.space_group_name_H-M   'P 1'
#
loop_
_entity.id
_entity.type
_entity.pdbx_description
1 polymer ?
#
loop_
_entity_poly.entity_id
_entity_poly.type
_entity_poly.pdbx_seq_one_letter_code
_entity_poly.pdbx_strand_id
1 'polypeptide(L)'
;MSISSTVSFLKNCFKFRCVIKLCHFLTRYLYFCVSFLYDLCMIDMEMDARDMSFFPDKSFDAAVDKGTLDSLMCGSDDHISSVRMLREVSRTLKPGGIYMLITYGDPKVRMPHLTQSIYNWKIVLYIIPRPGFEKPGGSSSNPQPKPVPISDTGLLPADFVLEDPDSHFIYVCKKMGETTEVSDISSNPLIADAL
;
A
#
# COMPACT_ATOMS: atom_id res chain seq x y z
N MET A 1 29.92 16.31 5.37
CA MET A 1 30.15 14.89 5.70
C MET A 1 29.58 14.03 4.57
N SER A 2 30.18 12.89 4.23
CA SER A 2 29.80 12.14 3.02
C SER A 2 28.55 11.27 3.20
N ILE A 3 27.69 11.25 2.18
CA ILE A 3 26.45 10.47 2.11
C ILE A 3 26.70 8.95 2.23
N SER A 4 27.91 8.49 1.86
CA SER A 4 28.32 7.08 1.92
C SER A 4 28.20 6.44 3.33
N SER A 5 28.40 7.22 4.39
CA SER A 5 28.36 6.71 5.77
C SER A 5 26.96 6.30 6.22
N THR A 6 25.93 7.06 5.84
CA THR A 6 24.54 6.84 6.29
C THR A 6 23.95 5.54 5.73
N VAL A 7 24.31 5.17 4.50
CA VAL A 7 23.81 3.95 3.84
C VAL A 7 24.29 2.68 4.56
N SER A 8 25.52 2.68 5.09
CA SER A 8 26.06 1.56 5.87
C SER A 8 25.39 1.42 7.25
N PHE A 9 25.08 2.55 7.89
CA PHE A 9 24.35 2.55 9.16
C PHE A 9 22.91 2.03 8.99
N LEU A 10 22.21 2.47 7.95
CA LEU A 10 20.88 1.98 7.60
C LEU A 10 20.87 0.46 7.33
N LYS A 11 21.86 -0.08 6.60
CA LYS A 11 21.97 -1.51 6.30
C LYS A 11 21.98 -2.42 7.55
N ASN A 12 22.52 -1.95 8.68
CA ASN A 12 22.48 -2.69 9.95
C ASN A 12 21.21 -2.41 10.79
N CYS A 13 20.49 -1.30 10.54
CA CYS A 13 19.20 -1.00 11.18
C CYS A 13 17.99 -1.75 10.56
N PHE A 14 18.18 -2.54 9.50
CA PHE A 14 17.10 -3.36 8.91
C PHE A 14 16.69 -4.58 9.75
N LYS A 15 17.38 -4.85 10.87
CA LYS A 15 16.95 -5.84 11.87
C LYS A 15 16.07 -5.17 12.94
N PHE A 16 14.91 -5.78 13.23
CA PHE A 16 13.98 -5.47 14.33
C PHE A 16 13.37 -4.05 14.39
N ARG A 17 12.57 -3.65 13.38
CA ARG A 17 11.32 -2.85 13.60
C ARG A 17 10.33 -2.82 12.42
N CYS A 18 10.09 -3.97 11.78
CA CYS A 18 8.85 -4.12 11.01
C CYS A 18 7.68 -4.31 11.99
N VAL A 19 6.50 -3.79 11.64
CA VAL A 19 5.38 -3.52 12.58
C VAL A 19 5.75 -2.47 13.67
N ILE A 20 4.75 -1.73 14.15
CA ILE A 20 4.80 -0.75 15.27
C ILE A 20 5.98 0.27 15.29
N LYS A 21 6.31 0.87 14.16
CA LYS A 21 6.77 2.29 14.15
C LYS A 21 5.71 3.28 13.66
N LEU A 22 4.49 2.79 13.46
CA LEU A 22 3.31 3.55 13.05
C LEU A 22 2.78 4.49 14.17
N CYS A 23 2.79 4.00 15.43
CA CYS A 23 2.14 4.66 16.57
C CYS A 23 2.69 6.06 16.88
N HIS A 24 4.01 6.26 16.82
CA HIS A 24 4.67 7.52 17.19
C HIS A 24 4.63 8.63 16.11
N PHE A 25 4.07 8.35 14.93
CA PHE A 25 3.89 9.34 13.85
C PHE A 25 2.40 9.56 13.53
N LEU A 26 1.54 8.54 13.63
CA LEU A 26 0.09 8.73 13.46
C LEU A 26 -0.56 9.49 14.62
N THR A 27 0.07 9.53 15.80
CA THR A 27 -0.36 10.32 16.98
C THR A 27 -0.44 11.83 16.74
N ARG A 28 -0.01 12.34 15.58
CA ARG A 28 -0.23 13.75 15.17
C ARG A 28 -1.08 13.94 13.90
N TYR A 29 -1.42 12.86 13.20
CA TYR A 29 -2.14 12.89 11.91
C TYR A 29 -3.56 12.32 11.99
N LEU A 30 -3.84 11.35 12.87
CA LEU A 30 -5.13 10.66 12.97
C LEU A 30 -5.72 10.68 14.39
N TYR A 31 -5.76 11.86 15.01
CA TYR A 31 -6.52 12.11 16.25
C TYR A 31 -8.02 11.75 16.15
N PHE A 32 -8.55 11.57 14.94
CA PHE A 32 -9.93 11.14 14.69
C PHE A 32 -10.11 9.61 14.57
N CYS A 33 -9.02 8.83 14.43
CA CYS A 33 -9.07 7.38 14.27
C CYS A 33 -8.44 6.63 15.45
N VAL A 34 -7.35 7.15 16.03
CA VAL A 34 -6.67 6.51 17.17
C VAL A 34 -7.58 6.39 18.39
N SER A 35 -8.55 7.30 18.56
CA SER A 35 -9.61 7.25 19.58
C SER A 35 -10.47 5.97 19.55
N PHE A 36 -10.47 5.23 18.43
CA PHE A 36 -11.17 3.95 18.27
C PHE A 36 -10.28 2.72 18.50
N LEU A 37 -8.99 2.91 18.82
CA LEU A 37 -7.98 1.84 18.91
C LEU A 37 -7.49 1.56 20.34
N TYR A 38 -7.97 2.30 21.35
CA TYR A 38 -7.50 2.14 22.74
C TYR A 38 -7.92 0.82 23.41
N ASP A 39 -8.91 0.10 22.86
CA ASP A 39 -9.27 -1.27 23.28
C ASP A 39 -8.59 -2.38 22.46
N LEU A 40 -7.74 -2.05 21.47
CA LEU A 40 -7.01 -3.08 20.70
C LEU A 40 -5.74 -3.51 21.43
N CYS A 41 -5.64 -4.81 21.71
CA CYS A 41 -4.41 -5.45 22.17
C CYS A 41 -3.32 -5.37 21.08
N MET A 42 -2.38 -4.44 21.22
CA MET A 42 -1.24 -4.30 20.31
C MET A 42 -0.15 -5.34 20.62
N ILE A 43 0.12 -6.23 19.68
CA ILE A 43 1.17 -7.25 19.76
C ILE A 43 2.33 -6.83 18.85
N ASP A 44 3.54 -6.67 19.42
CA ASP A 44 4.79 -6.41 18.69
C ASP A 44 5.46 -7.74 18.31
N MET A 45 5.95 -7.87 17.08
CA MET A 45 6.59 -9.09 16.55
C MET A 45 7.71 -8.75 15.57
N GLU A 46 8.87 -9.42 15.71
CA GLU A 46 10.00 -9.29 14.80
C GLU A 46 9.80 -10.20 13.57
N MET A 47 9.84 -9.64 12.35
CA MET A 47 9.66 -10.39 11.11
C MET A 47 10.28 -9.66 9.91
N ASP A 48 10.72 -10.41 8.89
CA ASP A 48 11.08 -9.87 7.58
C ASP A 48 9.82 -9.70 6.73
N ALA A 49 9.51 -8.49 6.27
CA ALA A 49 8.32 -8.24 5.46
C ALA A 49 8.32 -8.98 4.09
N ARG A 50 9.44 -9.59 3.70
CA ARG A 50 9.61 -10.41 2.49
C ARG A 50 9.35 -11.91 2.72
N ASP A 51 9.16 -12.32 3.97
CA ASP A 51 8.79 -13.69 4.37
C ASP A 51 7.89 -13.62 5.62
N MET A 52 6.58 -13.63 5.37
CA MET A 52 5.54 -13.65 6.39
C MET A 52 4.90 -15.04 6.50
N SER A 53 5.65 -16.11 6.18
CA SER A 53 5.18 -17.50 6.16
C SER A 53 4.62 -18.02 7.49
N PHE A 54 4.97 -17.37 8.61
CA PHE A 54 4.34 -17.59 9.92
C PHE A 54 2.82 -17.34 9.92
N PHE A 55 2.33 -16.42 9.07
CA PHE A 55 0.91 -16.15 8.89
C PHE A 55 0.34 -16.92 7.69
N PRO A 56 -0.76 -17.67 7.85
CA PRO A 56 -1.41 -18.32 6.73
C PRO A 56 -2.04 -17.30 5.76
N ASP A 57 -2.32 -17.75 4.55
CA ASP A 57 -3.01 -16.98 3.53
C ASP A 57 -4.36 -16.46 4.04
N LYS A 58 -4.76 -15.26 3.59
CA LYS A 58 -6.07 -14.66 3.93
C LYS A 58 -6.27 -14.46 5.46
N SER A 59 -5.20 -14.22 6.22
CA SER A 59 -5.22 -13.90 7.65
C SER A 59 -5.82 -12.53 7.97
N PHE A 60 -5.46 -11.48 7.23
CA PHE A 60 -5.70 -10.08 7.62
C PHE A 60 -6.74 -9.38 6.75
N ASP A 61 -7.54 -8.51 7.36
CA ASP A 61 -8.52 -7.65 6.69
C ASP A 61 -7.88 -6.34 6.19
N ALA A 62 -6.80 -5.90 6.83
CA ALA A 62 -6.01 -4.75 6.40
C ALA A 62 -4.53 -4.89 6.75
N ALA A 63 -3.66 -4.25 5.96
CA ALA A 63 -2.23 -4.13 6.16
C ALA A 63 -1.80 -2.67 5.92
N VAL A 64 -0.97 -2.11 6.80
CA VAL A 64 -0.50 -0.71 6.69
C VAL A 64 1.02 -0.67 6.63
N ASP A 65 1.55 -0.14 5.53
CA ASP A 65 2.96 0.16 5.34
C ASP A 65 3.17 1.69 5.45
N LYS A 66 4.21 2.08 6.19
CA LYS A 66 4.69 3.46 6.22
C LYS A 66 6.22 3.50 6.07
N GLY A 67 6.67 3.50 4.81
CA GLY A 67 8.08 3.61 4.44
C GLY A 67 8.87 2.30 4.48
N THR A 68 8.24 1.14 4.70
CA THR A 68 8.91 -0.17 4.59
C THR A 68 9.23 -0.48 3.13
N LEU A 69 8.26 -0.31 2.21
CA LEU A 69 8.53 -0.42 0.77
C LEU A 69 9.60 0.57 0.29
N ASP A 70 9.56 1.82 0.80
CA ASP A 70 10.58 2.84 0.49
C ASP A 70 11.98 2.36 0.91
N SER A 71 12.09 1.81 2.12
CA SER A 71 13.34 1.32 2.67
C SER A 71 13.87 0.11 1.89
N LEU A 72 13.00 -0.82 1.46
CA LEU A 72 13.40 -1.93 0.58
C LEU A 72 13.88 -1.44 -0.79
N MET A 73 13.32 -0.34 -1.30
CA MET A 73 13.70 0.24 -2.59
C MET A 73 14.97 1.11 -2.57
N CYS A 74 15.67 1.20 -1.43
CA CYS A 74 17.04 1.73 -1.35
C CYS A 74 18.12 0.65 -1.40
N GLY A 75 17.75 -0.62 -1.63
CA GLY A 75 18.66 -1.76 -1.71
C GLY A 75 19.36 -1.95 -3.06
N SER A 76 20.30 -2.89 -3.12
CA SER A 76 20.89 -3.40 -4.38
C SER A 76 19.92 -4.29 -5.17
N ASP A 77 18.95 -4.87 -4.47
CA ASP A 77 17.98 -5.86 -4.95
C ASP A 77 16.56 -5.31 -4.74
N ASP A 78 16.38 -4.03 -5.05
CA ASP A 78 15.20 -3.20 -4.80
C ASP A 78 13.92 -3.79 -5.40
N HIS A 79 13.95 -4.16 -6.68
CA HIS A 79 12.82 -4.72 -7.40
C HIS A 79 12.44 -6.12 -6.88
N ILE A 80 13.44 -6.99 -6.64
CA ILE A 80 13.19 -8.34 -6.12
C ILE A 80 12.65 -8.27 -4.68
N SER A 81 13.18 -7.38 -3.85
CA SER A 81 12.76 -7.23 -2.45
C SER A 81 11.36 -6.62 -2.33
N SER A 82 11.05 -5.58 -3.11
CA SER A 82 9.70 -4.99 -3.16
C SER A 82 8.65 -5.98 -3.66
N VAL A 83 8.93 -6.73 -4.73
CA VAL A 83 8.00 -7.76 -5.26
C VAL A 83 7.78 -8.89 -4.24
N ARG A 84 8.81 -9.36 -3.52
CA ARG A 84 8.61 -10.35 -2.45
C ARG A 84 7.70 -9.83 -1.34
N MET A 85 7.95 -8.61 -0.87
CA MET A 85 7.10 -7.99 0.17
C MET A 85 5.65 -7.83 -0.27
N LEU A 86 5.41 -7.26 -1.46
CA LEU A 86 4.05 -7.03 -1.96
C LEU A 86 3.30 -8.35 -2.23
N ARG A 87 4.00 -9.43 -2.58
CA ARG A 87 3.42 -10.78 -2.68
C ARG A 87 3.00 -11.32 -1.31
N GLU A 88 3.81 -11.17 -0.27
CA GLU A 88 3.44 -11.59 1.08
C GLU A 88 2.29 -10.76 1.67
N VAL A 89 2.27 -9.45 1.42
CA VAL A 89 1.13 -8.59 1.78
C VAL A 89 -0.14 -9.02 1.04
N SER A 90 -0.08 -9.28 -0.27
CA SER A 90 -1.24 -9.79 -1.02
C SER A 90 -1.68 -11.17 -0.52
N ARG A 91 -0.76 -12.10 -0.29
CA ARG A 91 -1.04 -13.47 0.19
C ARG A 91 -1.78 -13.46 1.54
N THR A 92 -1.26 -12.70 2.49
CA THR A 92 -1.81 -12.61 3.85
C THR A 92 -3.12 -11.81 3.93
N LEU A 93 -3.44 -10.96 2.95
CA LEU A 93 -4.72 -10.25 2.87
C LEU A 93 -5.88 -11.11 2.37
N LYS A 94 -7.03 -10.97 3.04
CA LYS A 94 -8.31 -11.56 2.65
C LYS A 94 -8.85 -10.97 1.34
N PRO A 95 -9.71 -11.70 0.61
CA PRO A 95 -10.58 -11.10 -0.42
C PRO A 95 -11.34 -9.89 0.14
N GLY A 96 -11.33 -8.77 -0.58
CA GLY A 96 -11.92 -7.50 -0.12
C GLY A 96 -11.03 -6.68 0.84
N GLY A 97 -9.93 -7.24 1.35
CA GLY A 97 -9.02 -6.60 2.29
C GLY A 97 -8.20 -5.45 1.68
N ILE A 98 -7.62 -4.61 2.54
CA ILE A 98 -6.99 -3.34 2.13
C ILE A 98 -5.51 -3.30 2.50
N TYR A 99 -4.64 -3.12 1.50
CA TYR A 99 -3.28 -2.63 1.71
C TYR A 99 -3.27 -1.09 1.65
N MET A 100 -2.74 -0.44 2.66
CA MET A 100 -2.53 1.02 2.70
C MET A 100 -1.02 1.29 2.75
N LEU A 101 -0.49 1.87 1.67
CA LEU A 101 0.91 2.30 1.59
C LEU A 101 0.99 3.81 1.77
N ILE A 102 1.73 4.26 2.78
CA ILE A 102 2.06 5.67 3.05
C ILE A 102 3.54 5.88 2.71
N THR A 103 3.83 6.70 1.70
CA THR A 103 5.17 6.80 1.07
C THR A 103 5.42 8.22 0.54
N TYR A 104 6.70 8.57 0.36
CA TYR A 104 7.11 9.76 -0.42
C TYR A 104 7.29 9.46 -1.92
N GLY A 105 7.17 8.20 -2.34
CA GLY A 105 7.26 7.80 -3.74
C GLY A 105 6.03 8.24 -4.52
N ASP A 106 6.26 9.03 -5.57
CA ASP A 106 5.23 9.50 -6.47
C ASP A 106 4.65 8.36 -7.35
N PRO A 107 3.48 8.56 -7.98
CA PRO A 107 2.79 7.51 -8.71
C PRO A 107 3.60 6.88 -9.84
N LYS A 108 4.46 7.66 -10.53
CA LYS A 108 5.28 7.17 -11.65
C LYS A 108 6.31 6.14 -11.18
N VAL A 109 6.77 6.24 -9.94
CA VAL A 109 7.75 5.32 -9.33
C VAL A 109 7.08 4.18 -8.56
N ARG A 110 5.91 4.43 -7.93
CA ARG A 110 5.22 3.41 -7.10
C ARG A 110 4.29 2.52 -7.90
N MET A 111 3.55 3.04 -8.85
CA MET A 111 2.53 2.27 -9.58
C MET A 111 3.07 1.04 -10.32
N PRO A 112 4.24 1.04 -10.98
CA PRO A 112 4.79 -0.17 -11.61
C PRO A 112 5.07 -1.34 -10.66
N HIS A 113 5.21 -1.08 -9.36
CA HIS A 113 5.34 -2.11 -8.32
C HIS A 113 3.96 -2.56 -7.82
N LEU A 114 2.96 -1.68 -7.83
CA LEU A 114 1.61 -1.96 -7.34
C LEU A 114 0.68 -2.56 -8.40
N THR A 115 0.80 -2.26 -9.69
CA THR A 115 -0.18 -2.67 -10.73
C THR A 115 0.00 -4.09 -11.26
N GLN A 116 0.84 -4.93 -10.64
CA GLN A 116 1.06 -6.29 -11.10
C GLN A 116 -0.21 -7.15 -10.91
N SER A 117 -0.64 -7.84 -11.96
CA SER A 117 -1.90 -8.58 -12.02
C SER A 117 -2.07 -9.62 -10.89
N ILE A 118 -0.95 -10.19 -10.40
CA ILE A 118 -0.90 -11.13 -9.29
C ILE A 118 -1.45 -10.60 -7.96
N TYR A 119 -1.59 -9.28 -7.79
CA TYR A 119 -2.17 -8.69 -6.58
C TYR A 119 -3.70 -8.50 -6.67
N ASN A 120 -4.24 -8.43 -7.89
CA ASN A 120 -5.68 -8.25 -8.19
C ASN A 120 -6.37 -7.24 -7.27
N TRP A 121 -5.83 -6.02 -7.14
CA TRP A 121 -6.41 -4.96 -6.32
C TRP A 121 -6.79 -3.72 -7.14
N LYS A 122 -7.79 -2.97 -6.65
CA LYS A 122 -8.12 -1.63 -7.16
C LYS A 122 -7.41 -0.59 -6.29
N ILE A 123 -6.70 0.32 -6.94
CA ILE A 123 -5.88 1.35 -6.28
C ILE A 123 -6.63 2.67 -6.27
N VAL A 124 -6.68 3.33 -5.11
CA VAL A 124 -7.13 4.73 -4.97
C VAL A 124 -6.00 5.53 -4.34
N LEU A 125 -5.56 6.59 -5.01
CA LEU A 125 -4.55 7.51 -4.50
C LEU A 125 -5.20 8.63 -3.68
N TYR A 126 -4.57 8.98 -2.56
CA TYR A 126 -4.76 10.25 -1.85
C TYR A 126 -3.39 10.93 -1.70
N ILE A 127 -3.39 12.26 -1.66
CA ILE A 127 -2.18 13.06 -1.45
C ILE A 127 -2.44 13.97 -0.24
N ILE A 128 -1.53 13.97 0.73
CA ILE A 128 -1.66 14.74 1.97
C ILE A 128 -0.38 15.55 2.20
N PRO A 129 -0.45 16.88 2.37
CA PRO A 129 0.72 17.71 2.66
C PRO A 129 1.29 17.41 4.06
N ARG A 130 2.48 17.94 4.34
CA ARG A 130 3.15 17.78 5.65
C ARG A 130 2.39 18.47 6.79
N PRO A 131 2.60 18.06 8.06
CA PRO A 131 1.83 18.60 9.16
C PRO A 131 2.41 19.98 9.53
N GLY A 132 1.63 21.04 9.34
CA GLY A 132 2.12 22.42 9.41
C GLY A 132 2.63 22.99 8.08
N PHE A 133 2.32 22.35 6.94
CA PHE A 133 2.39 23.04 5.65
C PHE A 133 1.30 24.12 5.59
N GLU A 134 1.71 25.38 5.43
CA GLU A 134 0.79 26.50 5.18
C GLU A 134 0.80 26.85 3.69
N LYS A 135 -0.38 26.77 3.07
CA LYS A 135 -0.58 27.08 1.66
C LYS A 135 -0.37 28.58 1.39
N PRO A 136 0.52 28.98 0.46
CA PRO A 136 0.66 30.37 0.06
C PRO A 136 -0.68 30.97 -0.38
N GLY A 137 -1.14 32.02 0.30
CA GLY A 137 -2.43 32.66 0.04
C GLY A 137 -3.59 32.23 0.94
N GLY A 138 -3.38 31.35 1.94
CA GLY A 138 -4.29 31.19 3.08
C GLY A 138 -5.67 30.59 2.83
N SER A 139 -5.93 30.03 1.63
CA SER A 139 -7.21 29.38 1.32
C SER A 139 -7.31 27.99 1.96
N SER A 140 -8.01 27.90 3.09
CA SER A 140 -8.35 26.64 3.75
C SER A 140 -9.42 25.89 2.95
N SER A 141 -9.00 25.16 1.92
CA SER A 141 -9.82 24.13 1.28
C SER A 141 -10.01 22.93 2.22
N ASN A 142 -11.21 22.34 2.22
CA ASN A 142 -11.69 21.34 3.19
C ASN A 142 -10.63 20.34 3.69
N PRO A 143 -10.53 20.09 5.02
CA PRO A 143 -9.48 19.25 5.61
C PRO A 143 -9.62 17.73 5.37
N GLN A 144 -10.54 17.30 4.50
CA GLN A 144 -10.67 15.90 4.10
C GLN A 144 -9.92 15.66 2.78
N PRO A 145 -8.90 14.77 2.77
CA PRO A 145 -8.21 14.42 1.52
C PRO A 145 -9.15 13.70 0.58
N LYS A 146 -9.22 14.16 -0.67
CA LYS A 146 -10.03 13.55 -1.72
C LYS A 146 -9.23 12.50 -2.51
N PRO A 147 -9.89 11.50 -3.11
CA PRO A 147 -9.27 10.66 -4.13
C PRO A 147 -8.69 11.51 -5.26
N VAL A 148 -7.44 11.26 -5.61
CA VAL A 148 -6.76 11.87 -6.75
C VAL A 148 -6.82 10.89 -7.93
N PRO A 149 -7.33 11.30 -9.11
CA PRO A 149 -7.35 10.44 -10.27
C PRO A 149 -5.92 10.12 -10.73
N ILE A 150 -5.71 8.89 -11.18
CA ILE A 150 -4.45 8.36 -11.71
C ILE A 150 -4.75 7.57 -12.97
N SER A 151 -3.87 7.64 -13.97
CA SER A 151 -3.97 6.78 -15.16
C SER A 151 -3.60 5.33 -14.85
N ASP A 152 -3.96 4.41 -15.73
CA ASP A 152 -3.52 3.00 -15.66
C ASP A 152 -1.98 2.88 -15.73
N THR A 153 -1.32 3.85 -16.37
CA THR A 153 0.14 4.00 -16.42
C THR A 153 0.75 4.64 -15.16
N GLY A 154 -0.07 4.98 -14.16
CA GLY A 154 0.39 5.55 -12.89
C GLY A 154 0.84 7.00 -12.97
N LEU A 155 0.27 7.81 -13.85
CA LEU A 155 0.54 9.24 -13.95
C LEU A 155 -0.60 10.06 -13.33
N LEU A 156 -0.24 11.21 -12.76
CA LEU A 156 -1.18 12.26 -12.37
C LEU A 156 -1.66 13.02 -13.62
N PRO A 157 -2.83 13.70 -13.57
CA PRO A 157 -3.27 14.61 -14.62
C PRO A 157 -2.22 15.69 -14.92
N ALA A 158 -2.12 16.13 -16.19
CA ALA A 158 -1.11 17.10 -16.61
C ALA A 158 -1.32 18.52 -16.02
N ASP A 159 -2.53 18.80 -15.54
CA ASP A 159 -2.95 20.00 -14.84
C ASP A 159 -2.87 19.88 -13.30
N PHE A 160 -2.52 18.71 -12.77
CA PHE A 160 -2.46 18.46 -11.33
C PHE A 160 -1.20 19.08 -10.69
N VAL A 161 -1.39 20.17 -9.96
CA VAL A 161 -0.32 20.84 -9.19
C VAL A 161 -0.30 20.32 -7.75
N LEU A 162 0.84 19.78 -7.32
CA LEU A 162 1.11 19.46 -5.91
C LEU A 162 1.22 20.77 -5.10
N GLU A 163 0.45 20.89 -4.02
CA GLU A 163 0.52 22.08 -3.15
C GLU A 163 1.78 22.08 -2.28
N ASP A 164 2.08 20.94 -1.65
CA ASP A 164 3.34 20.68 -0.94
C ASP A 164 4.18 19.69 -1.79
N PRO A 165 5.37 20.04 -2.28
CA PRO A 165 6.20 19.12 -3.07
C PRO A 165 6.68 17.91 -2.27
N ASP A 166 6.76 18.01 -0.94
CA ASP A 166 7.14 16.92 -0.04
C ASP A 166 5.88 16.22 0.56
N SER A 167 4.76 16.22 -0.18
CA SER A 167 3.52 15.55 0.22
C SER A 167 3.72 14.04 0.43
N HIS A 168 2.93 13.46 1.33
CA HIS A 168 2.78 12.02 1.45
C HIS A 168 1.77 11.51 0.41
N PHE A 169 2.16 10.52 -0.37
CA PHE A 169 1.27 9.75 -1.23
C PHE A 169 0.72 8.56 -0.43
N ILE A 170 -0.59 8.37 -0.47
CA ILE A 170 -1.28 7.27 0.22
C ILE A 170 -2.04 6.44 -0.82
N TYR A 171 -1.52 5.24 -1.10
CA TYR A 171 -2.14 4.29 -2.02
C TYR A 171 -3.01 3.33 -1.20
N VAL A 172 -4.32 3.36 -1.45
CA VAL A 172 -5.30 2.44 -0.86
C VAL A 172 -5.62 1.37 -1.89
N CYS A 173 -4.99 0.22 -1.74
CA CYS A 173 -5.07 -0.93 -2.63
C CYS A 173 -6.06 -1.96 -2.07
N LYS A 174 -7.29 -1.98 -2.56
CA LYS A 174 -8.33 -2.93 -2.13
C LYS A 174 -8.27 -4.21 -2.97
N LYS A 175 -7.90 -5.33 -2.35
CA LYS A 175 -7.86 -6.66 -2.97
C LYS A 175 -9.25 -7.08 -3.42
N MET A 176 -9.40 -7.45 -4.69
CA MET A 176 -10.66 -7.93 -5.25
C MET A 176 -10.97 -9.35 -4.76
N GLY A 177 -12.24 -9.75 -4.88
CA GLY A 177 -12.63 -11.13 -4.71
C GLY A 177 -12.19 -12.00 -5.89
N GLU A 178 -12.00 -13.29 -5.61
CA GLU A 178 -12.04 -14.33 -6.65
C GLU A 178 -13.49 -14.41 -7.16
N THR A 179 -13.82 -13.70 -8.24
CA THR A 179 -15.13 -13.80 -8.89
C THR A 179 -15.31 -15.20 -9.44
N THR A 180 -16.20 -15.98 -8.81
CA THR A 180 -16.58 -17.30 -9.28
C THR A 180 -17.48 -17.15 -10.51
N GLU A 181 -16.87 -16.96 -11.67
CA GLU A 181 -17.55 -17.08 -12.96
C GLU A 181 -17.90 -18.55 -13.20
N VAL A 182 -19.00 -18.99 -12.57
CA VAL A 182 -19.73 -20.18 -12.99
C VAL A 182 -20.38 -19.84 -14.33
N SER A 183 -19.66 -20.13 -15.41
CA SER A 183 -20.26 -20.14 -16.74
C SER A 183 -21.24 -21.31 -16.80
N ASP A 184 -22.54 -20.99 -16.78
CA ASP A 184 -23.60 -21.99 -16.86
C ASP A 184 -23.44 -22.84 -18.13
N ILE A 185 -23.00 -24.09 -17.95
CA ILE A 185 -22.97 -25.09 -19.02
C ILE A 185 -24.42 -25.51 -19.25
N SER A 186 -25.13 -24.71 -20.06
CA SER A 186 -26.46 -25.00 -20.57
C SER A 186 -26.42 -26.29 -21.41
N SER A 187 -26.72 -27.40 -20.76
CA SER A 187 -26.80 -28.73 -21.36
C SER A 187 -27.97 -28.82 -22.33
N ASN A 188 -27.68 -28.73 -23.63
CA ASN A 188 -28.63 -29.14 -24.66
C ASN A 188 -28.62 -30.68 -24.79
N PRO A 189 -29.79 -31.34 -24.83
CA PRO A 189 -29.88 -32.79 -24.77
C PRO A 189 -29.50 -33.48 -26.08
N LEU A 190 -29.23 -34.79 -25.97
CA LEU A 190 -29.00 -35.70 -27.08
C LEU A 190 -30.21 -35.73 -28.04
N ILE A 191 -29.95 -35.62 -29.34
CA ILE A 191 -30.71 -36.35 -30.34
C ILE A 191 -29.72 -37.29 -31.03
N ALA A 192 -29.91 -38.59 -30.81
CA ALA A 192 -29.39 -39.61 -31.68
C ALA A 192 -30.54 -40.01 -32.62
N ASP A 193 -30.31 -39.95 -33.92
CA ASP A 193 -31.12 -40.64 -34.92
C ASP A 193 -30.16 -41.33 -35.89
N ALA A 194 -30.54 -42.53 -36.32
CA ALA A 194 -29.76 -43.37 -37.20
C ALA A 194 -30.60 -43.79 -38.40
N LEU A 195 -30.05 -43.61 -39.61
CA LEU A 195 -30.43 -44.31 -40.85
C LEU A 195 -29.31 -44.12 -41.89
#